data_AF-A0A7L4RGE8-F1
#
_entry.id   AF-A0A7L4RGE8-F1
#
_cell.length_a   1.000
_cell.length_b   1.000
_cell.length_c   1.000
_cell.angle_alpha   90.00
_cell.angle_beta   90.00
_cell.angle_gamma   90.00
#
_symmetry.space_group_name_H-M   'P 1'
#
loop_
_entity.id
_entity.type
_entity.pdbx_description
1 polymer ?
#
loop_
_entity_poly.entity_id
_entity_poly.type
_entity_poly.pdbx_seq_one_letter_code
_entity_poly.pdbx_strand_id
1 'polypeptide(L)'
;MSEEEEKTILRRSQHSMNSTRKSTIQRPREVNLVVGLGIFTVVAAVLYWTAWFFAPETIQARSPDAQDYQIYVNFEQAFPLADSWLAIAALIGVVGLWKMRAWGFLFGLLAGSAAIFLGLMDLLYDLQHNMFVPFTSQAGTEFVIVLLLLLLGPLQIYLLWRRRRMFMK
;
A
#
# COMPACT_ATOMS: atom_id res chain seq x y z
N MET A 1 -15.61 -26.50 -55.98
CA MET A 1 -15.43 -26.48 -54.52
C MET A 1 -16.55 -27.32 -53.95
N SER A 2 -16.22 -28.43 -53.28
CA SER A 2 -17.26 -29.35 -52.76
C SER A 2 -17.85 -28.80 -51.45
N GLU A 3 -19.10 -29.16 -51.12
CA GLU A 3 -19.71 -28.78 -49.84
C GLU A 3 -18.87 -29.20 -48.61
N GLU A 4 -18.04 -30.23 -48.76
CA GLU A 4 -17.12 -30.69 -47.73
C GLU A 4 -15.96 -29.71 -47.49
N GLU A 5 -15.41 -29.11 -48.55
CA GLU A 5 -14.35 -28.10 -48.42
C GLU A 5 -14.86 -26.86 -47.67
N GLU A 6 -16.08 -26.41 -47.98
CA GLU A 6 -16.69 -25.24 -47.34
C GLU A 6 -16.95 -25.48 -45.84
N LYS A 7 -17.49 -26.65 -45.47
CA LYS A 7 -17.68 -27.04 -44.07
C LYS A 7 -16.37 -27.14 -43.30
N THR A 8 -15.30 -27.58 -43.97
CA THR A 8 -13.97 -27.71 -43.37
C THR A 8 -13.32 -26.34 -43.12
N ILE A 9 -13.48 -25.41 -44.06
CA ILE A 9 -13.02 -24.02 -43.94
C ILE A 9 -13.78 -23.30 -42.83
N LEU A 10 -15.11 -23.45 -42.77
CA LEU A 10 -15.95 -22.85 -41.72
C LEU A 10 -15.61 -23.40 -40.33
N ARG A 11 -15.36 -24.71 -40.19
CA ARG A 11 -14.89 -25.31 -38.93
C ARG A 11 -13.52 -24.78 -38.50
N ARG A 12 -12.57 -24.63 -39.44
CA ARG A 12 -11.24 -24.05 -39.15
C ARG A 12 -11.33 -22.57 -38.76
N SER A 13 -12.20 -21.80 -39.42
CA SER A 13 -12.49 -20.40 -39.11
C SER A 13 -13.08 -20.25 -37.70
N GLN A 14 -14.10 -21.05 -37.36
CA GLN A 14 -14.69 -21.05 -36.02
C GLN A 14 -13.70 -21.50 -34.93
N HIS A 15 -12.83 -22.47 -35.23
CA HIS A 15 -11.77 -22.89 -34.30
C HIS A 15 -10.71 -21.79 -34.11
N SER A 16 -10.37 -21.06 -35.17
CA SER A 16 -9.46 -19.90 -35.09
C SER A 16 -10.08 -18.69 -34.37
N MET A 17 -11.39 -18.45 -34.51
CA MET A 17 -12.09 -17.38 -33.78
C MET A 17 -12.32 -17.72 -32.30
N ASN A 18 -12.36 -19.01 -31.94
CA ASN A 18 -12.42 -19.44 -30.55
C ASN A 18 -11.03 -19.52 -29.86
N SER A 19 -9.94 -19.56 -30.63
CA SER A 19 -8.57 -19.58 -30.06
C SER A 19 -8.06 -18.19 -29.66
N THR A 20 -8.69 -17.11 -30.13
CA THR A 20 -8.60 -15.74 -29.56
C THR A 20 -9.39 -15.60 -28.26
N ARG A 21 -9.51 -16.70 -27.49
CA ARG A 21 -9.92 -16.67 -26.08
C ARG A 21 -8.97 -15.73 -25.37
N LYS A 22 -9.48 -14.58 -24.90
CA LYS A 22 -8.80 -13.63 -24.02
C LYS A 22 -7.95 -14.42 -23.02
N SER A 23 -6.64 -14.41 -23.22
CA SER A 23 -5.69 -14.77 -22.17
C SER A 23 -5.92 -13.76 -21.06
N THR A 24 -6.76 -14.12 -20.09
CA THR A 24 -6.84 -13.39 -18.82
C THR A 24 -5.45 -13.46 -18.24
N ILE A 25 -4.71 -12.35 -18.32
CA ILE A 25 -3.40 -12.20 -17.69
C ILE A 25 -3.60 -12.55 -16.21
N GLN A 26 -3.19 -13.76 -15.82
CA GLN A 26 -3.26 -14.17 -14.43
C GLN A 26 -2.18 -13.39 -13.69
N ARG A 27 -2.62 -12.51 -12.77
CA ARG A 27 -1.70 -11.75 -11.92
C ARG A 27 -1.00 -12.70 -10.96
N PRO A 28 0.33 -12.64 -10.84
CA PRO A 28 1.06 -13.43 -9.86
C PRO A 28 0.55 -13.16 -8.43
N ARG A 29 0.62 -14.17 -7.57
CA ARG A 29 0.13 -14.07 -6.18
C ARG A 29 0.81 -12.92 -5.43
N GLU A 30 2.10 -12.68 -5.67
CA GLU A 30 2.83 -11.59 -5.02
C GLU A 30 2.33 -10.21 -5.44
N VAL A 31 1.93 -10.04 -6.71
CA VAL A 31 1.34 -8.78 -7.18
C VAL A 31 -0.01 -8.55 -6.51
N ASN A 32 -0.82 -9.59 -6.34
CA ASN A 32 -2.09 -9.47 -5.61
C ASN A 32 -1.88 -9.17 -4.12
N LEU A 33 -0.86 -9.74 -3.49
CA LEU A 33 -0.49 -9.40 -2.10
C LEU A 33 -0.11 -7.94 -1.98
N VAL A 34 0.74 -7.42 -2.87
CA VAL A 34 1.13 -6.00 -2.86
C VAL A 34 -0.06 -5.09 -3.13
N VAL A 35 -0.96 -5.47 -4.03
CA VAL A 35 -2.22 -4.73 -4.23
C VAL A 35 -3.05 -4.70 -2.95
N GLY A 36 -3.16 -5.83 -2.24
CA GLY A 36 -3.85 -5.89 -0.94
C GLY A 36 -3.19 -5.00 0.12
N LEU A 37 -1.86 -5.04 0.22
CA LEU A 37 -1.08 -4.18 1.11
C LEU A 37 -1.30 -2.70 0.78
N GLY A 38 -1.24 -2.31 -0.49
CA GLY A 38 -1.47 -0.93 -0.91
C GLY A 38 -2.89 -0.44 -0.60
N ILE A 39 -3.91 -1.29 -0.78
CA ILE A 39 -5.29 -0.97 -0.37
C ILE A 39 -5.36 -0.77 1.14
N PHE A 40 -4.77 -1.69 1.91
CA PHE A 40 -4.69 -1.58 3.36
C PHE A 40 -4.03 -0.26 3.79
N THR A 41 -2.88 0.12 3.20
CA THR A 41 -2.20 1.39 3.48
C THR A 41 -3.09 2.59 3.23
N VAL A 42 -3.80 2.65 2.10
CA VAL A 42 -4.71 3.75 1.78
C VAL A 42 -5.85 3.85 2.79
N VAL A 43 -6.48 2.71 3.11
CA VAL A 43 -7.60 2.68 4.07
C VAL A 43 -7.12 3.05 5.47
N ALA A 44 -5.99 2.50 5.91
CA ALA A 44 -5.40 2.78 7.22
C ALA A 44 -5.06 4.26 7.38
N ALA A 45 -4.42 4.89 6.39
CA ALA A 45 -4.10 6.32 6.42
C ALA A 45 -5.36 7.19 6.52
N VAL A 46 -6.40 6.89 5.72
CA VAL A 46 -7.67 7.63 5.78
C VAL A 46 -8.35 7.46 7.14
N LEU A 47 -8.39 6.23 7.67
CA LEU A 47 -9.00 5.96 8.97
C LEU A 47 -8.22 6.63 10.11
N TYR A 48 -6.88 6.60 10.09
CA TYR A 48 -6.03 7.28 11.07
C TYR A 48 -6.35 8.77 11.13
N TRP A 49 -6.28 9.47 9.99
CA TRP A 49 -6.55 10.92 9.95
C TRP A 49 -8.01 11.26 10.27
N THR A 50 -8.96 10.39 9.90
CA THR A 50 -10.35 10.57 10.33
C THR A 50 -10.48 10.44 11.85
N ALA A 51 -9.90 9.40 12.45
CA ALA A 51 -9.91 9.22 13.90
C ALA A 51 -9.18 10.37 14.61
N TRP A 52 -8.07 10.86 14.05
CA TRP A 52 -7.31 11.98 14.60
C TRP A 52 -8.15 13.23 14.83
N PHE A 53 -9.02 13.59 13.87
CA PHE A 53 -9.87 14.78 13.97
C PHE A 53 -11.21 14.55 14.68
N PHE A 54 -11.77 13.34 14.63
CA PHE A 54 -13.14 13.08 15.10
C PHE A 54 -13.24 12.20 16.35
N ALA A 55 -12.18 11.46 16.69
CA ALA A 55 -12.10 10.57 17.86
C ALA A 55 -10.66 10.55 18.43
N PRO A 56 -10.06 11.72 18.75
CA PRO A 56 -8.66 11.83 19.14
C PRO A 56 -8.28 10.95 20.33
N GLU A 57 -9.20 10.74 21.27
CA GLU A 57 -9.02 9.87 22.45
C GLU A 57 -8.74 8.40 22.11
N THR A 58 -9.05 7.97 20.89
CA THR A 58 -8.88 6.58 20.44
C THR A 58 -7.53 6.32 19.78
N ILE A 59 -6.92 7.36 19.21
CA ILE A 59 -5.74 7.22 18.34
C ILE A 59 -4.51 7.98 18.83
N GLN A 60 -4.69 9.08 19.56
CA GLN A 60 -3.57 9.87 20.03
C GLN A 60 -2.78 9.12 21.10
N ALA A 61 -1.46 9.05 20.88
CA ALA A 61 -0.51 8.42 21.79
C ALA A 61 -0.34 9.21 23.10
N ARG A 62 -0.80 10.48 23.14
CA ARG A 62 -0.66 11.38 24.28
C ARG A 62 -1.98 12.02 24.68
N SER A 63 -2.26 11.99 25.99
CA SER A 63 -3.45 12.62 26.56
C SER A 63 -3.30 14.15 26.67
N PRO A 64 -4.39 14.93 26.55
CA PRO A 64 -4.36 16.40 26.62
C PRO A 64 -3.82 17.01 27.92
N ASP A 65 -3.81 16.26 29.01
CA ASP A 65 -3.28 16.67 30.32
C ASP A 65 -1.76 16.51 30.45
N ALA A 66 -1.10 15.84 29.50
CA ALA A 66 0.34 15.67 29.50
C ALA A 66 1.07 16.99 29.20
N GLN A 67 2.17 17.25 29.92
CA GLN A 67 2.95 18.49 29.79
C GLN A 67 3.50 18.71 28.37
N ASP A 68 3.81 17.63 27.67
CA ASP A 68 4.38 17.60 26.31
C ASP A 68 3.33 17.42 25.21
N TYR A 69 2.03 17.41 25.55
CA TYR A 69 0.94 17.16 24.61
C TYR A 69 1.01 18.07 23.36
N GLN A 70 1.30 19.36 23.53
CA GLN A 70 1.36 20.27 22.38
C GLN A 70 2.59 20.05 21.49
N ILE A 71 3.68 19.53 22.03
CA ILE A 71 4.85 19.16 21.22
C ILE A 71 4.48 17.94 20.37
N TYR A 72 3.85 16.94 20.99
CA TYR A 72 3.31 15.76 20.32
C TYR A 72 2.33 16.11 19.21
N VAL A 73 1.30 16.90 19.49
CA VAL A 73 0.30 17.30 18.49
C VAL A 73 0.93 18.07 17.33
N ASN A 74 1.87 18.97 17.60
CA ASN A 74 2.56 19.73 16.55
C ASN A 74 3.43 18.82 15.68
N PHE A 75 4.07 17.81 16.27
CA PHE A 75 4.83 16.81 15.53
C PHE A 75 3.91 16.00 14.61
N GLU A 76 2.84 15.42 15.15
CA GLU A 76 1.86 14.64 14.39
C GLU A 76 1.21 15.44 13.26
N GLN A 77 0.82 16.69 13.53
CA GLN A 77 0.22 17.57 12.54
C GLN A 77 1.18 18.01 11.42
N ALA A 78 2.47 17.67 11.48
CA ALA A 78 3.39 17.85 10.36
C ALA A 78 3.25 16.76 9.29
N PHE A 79 2.64 15.62 9.61
CA PHE A 79 2.53 14.46 8.72
C PHE A 79 1.33 14.40 7.75
N PRO A 80 0.23 15.20 7.83
CA PRO A 80 -0.91 15.05 6.93
C PRO A 80 -0.53 15.01 5.44
N LEU A 81 0.40 15.88 5.04
CA LEU A 81 0.85 15.94 3.65
C LEU A 81 1.77 14.75 3.28
N ALA A 82 2.63 14.33 4.19
CA ALA A 82 3.55 13.21 3.98
C ALA A 82 2.79 11.87 3.91
N ASP A 83 1.81 11.67 4.79
CA ASP A 83 0.91 10.52 4.79
C ASP A 83 0.00 10.52 3.56
N SER A 84 -0.48 11.70 3.14
CA SER A 84 -1.22 11.84 1.89
C SER A 84 -0.37 11.41 0.70
N TRP A 85 0.93 11.74 0.69
CA TRP A 85 1.83 11.27 -0.35
C TRP A 85 1.99 9.74 -0.35
N LEU A 86 2.18 9.13 0.82
CA LEU A 86 2.20 7.67 0.97
C LEU A 86 0.90 7.05 0.40
N ALA A 87 -0.26 7.56 0.79
CA ALA A 87 -1.56 7.06 0.35
C ALA A 87 -1.77 7.25 -1.16
N ILE A 88 -1.42 8.40 -1.72
CA ILE A 88 -1.53 8.67 -3.16
C ILE A 88 -0.60 7.74 -3.94
N ALA A 89 0.66 7.60 -3.52
CA ALA A 89 1.61 6.69 -4.16
C ALA A 89 1.13 5.23 -4.08
N ALA A 90 0.60 4.80 -2.92
CA ALA A 90 0.02 3.48 -2.76
C ALA A 90 -1.19 3.27 -3.69
N LEU A 91 -2.10 4.24 -3.78
CA LEU A 91 -3.27 4.17 -4.65
C LEU A 91 -2.89 4.08 -6.13
N ILE A 92 -1.96 4.92 -6.59
CA ILE A 92 -1.40 4.84 -7.94
C ILE A 92 -0.75 3.47 -8.14
N GLY A 93 0.07 3.00 -7.20
CA GLY A 93 0.67 1.67 -7.20
C GLY A 93 -0.38 0.56 -7.39
N VAL A 94 -1.44 0.56 -6.58
CA VAL A 94 -2.58 -0.37 -6.64
C VAL A 94 -3.21 -0.38 -8.03
N VAL A 95 -3.59 0.79 -8.56
CA VAL A 95 -4.25 0.89 -9.87
C VAL A 95 -3.32 0.41 -10.98
N GLY A 96 -2.05 0.77 -10.92
CA GLY A 96 -1.05 0.40 -11.92
C GLY A 96 -0.72 -1.09 -11.91
N LEU A 97 -0.55 -1.67 -10.73
CA LEU A 97 -0.31 -3.11 -10.56
C LEU A 97 -1.54 -3.94 -10.95
N TRP A 98 -2.75 -3.46 -10.65
CA TRP A 98 -3.97 -4.11 -11.13
C TRP A 98 -4.02 -4.15 -12.65
N LYS A 99 -3.62 -3.06 -13.31
CA LYS A 99 -3.53 -2.97 -14.77
C LYS A 99 -2.24 -3.58 -15.35
N MET A 100 -1.38 -4.19 -14.52
CA MET A 100 -0.08 -4.75 -14.89
C MET A 100 0.80 -3.75 -15.68
N ARG A 101 0.90 -2.50 -15.21
CA ARG A 101 1.67 -1.42 -15.84
C ARG A 101 2.95 -1.08 -15.05
N ALA A 102 4.00 -0.68 -15.77
CA ALA A 102 5.32 -0.35 -15.20
C ALA A 102 5.27 0.79 -14.18
N TRP A 103 4.41 1.79 -14.38
CA TRP A 103 4.23 2.87 -13.41
C TRP A 103 3.64 2.38 -12.08
N GLY A 104 2.84 1.30 -12.08
CA GLY A 104 2.36 0.69 -10.83
C GLY A 104 3.49 0.09 -10.00
N PHE A 105 4.48 -0.51 -10.67
CA PHE A 105 5.70 -0.98 -10.02
C PHE A 105 6.49 0.18 -9.40
N LEU A 106 6.71 1.27 -10.14
CA LEU A 106 7.40 2.46 -9.63
C LEU A 106 6.70 3.02 -8.39
N PHE A 107 5.41 3.33 -8.48
CA PHE A 107 4.66 3.94 -7.38
C PHE A 107 4.49 2.99 -6.18
N GLY A 108 4.44 1.68 -6.42
CA GLY A 108 4.50 0.69 -5.34
C GLY A 108 5.83 0.70 -4.57
N LEU A 109 6.96 0.90 -5.25
CA LEU A 109 8.26 1.08 -4.58
C LEU A 109 8.32 2.41 -3.80
N LEU A 110 7.84 3.50 -4.39
CA LEU A 110 7.78 4.81 -3.73
C LEU A 110 6.92 4.78 -2.47
N ALA A 111 5.75 4.12 -2.52
CA ALA A 111 4.91 3.92 -1.35
C ALA A 111 5.62 3.13 -0.25
N GLY A 112 6.30 2.03 -0.61
CA GLY A 112 7.08 1.27 0.36
C GLY A 112 8.21 2.09 0.99
N SER A 113 8.88 2.94 0.20
CA SER A 113 9.92 3.84 0.71
C SER A 113 9.36 4.94 1.63
N ALA A 114 8.21 5.51 1.28
CA ALA A 114 7.55 6.51 2.10
C ALA A 114 7.13 5.93 3.46
N ALA A 115 6.58 4.70 3.48
CA ALA A 115 6.24 4.01 4.72
C ALA A 115 7.46 3.80 5.63
N ILE A 116 8.60 3.37 5.07
CA ILE A 116 9.85 3.22 5.83
C ILE A 116 10.28 4.58 6.42
N PHE A 117 10.28 5.64 5.62
CA PHE A 117 10.69 6.95 6.07
C PHE A 117 9.80 7.48 7.21
N LEU A 118 8.47 7.35 7.07
CA LEU A 118 7.51 7.77 8.09
C LEU A 118 7.69 6.97 9.39
N GLY A 119 7.71 5.63 9.31
CA GLY A 119 7.90 4.80 10.50
C GLY A 119 9.25 5.04 11.21
N LEU A 120 10.31 5.44 10.48
CA LEU A 120 11.57 5.84 11.10
C LEU A 120 11.50 7.21 11.79
N MET A 121 10.75 8.15 11.22
CA MET A 121 10.52 9.47 11.83
C MET A 121 9.74 9.34 13.13
N ASP A 122 8.66 8.55 13.14
CA ASP A 122 7.82 8.31 14.32
C ASP A 122 8.62 7.56 15.39
N LEU A 123 9.30 6.47 15.03
CA LEU A 123 10.14 5.73 15.96
C LEU A 123 11.22 6.62 16.61
N LEU A 124 11.86 7.49 15.82
CA LEU A 124 12.86 8.40 16.35
C LEU A 124 12.25 9.37 17.36
N TYR A 125 11.10 9.96 17.02
CA TYR A 125 10.38 10.87 17.91
C TYR A 125 9.97 10.17 19.21
N ASP A 126 9.39 8.97 19.12
CA ASP A 126 8.94 8.20 20.27
C ASP A 126 10.07 7.86 21.24
N LEU A 127 11.21 7.45 20.69
CA LEU A 127 12.41 7.14 21.49
C LEU A 127 12.99 8.40 22.14
N GLN A 128 12.96 9.56 21.46
CA GLN A 128 13.46 10.82 22.01
C GLN A 128 12.58 11.38 23.13
N HIS A 129 11.26 11.17 23.04
CA HIS A 129 10.29 11.74 23.98
C HIS A 129 9.76 10.71 25.00
N ASN A 130 10.33 9.51 25.04
CA ASN A 130 9.93 8.42 25.93
C ASN A 130 8.44 8.05 25.81
N MET A 131 7.90 8.06 24.59
CA MET A 131 6.47 7.83 24.34
C MET A 131 6.01 6.41 24.75
N PHE A 132 6.93 5.44 24.81
CA PHE A 132 6.64 4.08 25.24
C PHE A 132 6.72 3.86 26.76
N VAL A 133 7.01 4.89 27.56
CA VAL A 133 7.21 4.77 29.01
C VAL A 133 6.33 5.77 29.78
N PRO A 134 5.40 5.30 30.63
CA PRO A 134 4.99 3.91 30.82
C PRO A 134 4.29 3.34 29.58
N PHE A 135 4.33 2.03 29.38
CA PHE A 135 3.68 1.38 28.23
C PHE A 135 2.17 1.29 28.44
N THR A 136 1.45 2.33 27.99
CA THR A 136 -0.01 2.41 28.04
C THR A 136 -0.65 1.78 26.80
N SER A 137 -1.98 1.67 26.78
CA SER A 137 -2.70 1.25 25.57
C SER A 137 -2.48 2.19 24.39
N GLN A 138 -2.36 3.50 24.65
CA GLN A 138 -2.09 4.53 23.65
C GLN A 138 -0.69 4.34 23.05
N ALA A 139 0.32 4.14 23.90
CA ALA A 139 1.68 3.79 23.47
C ALA A 139 1.72 2.47 22.69
N GLY A 140 0.88 1.50 23.04
CA GLY A 140 0.72 0.25 22.31
C GLY A 140 0.18 0.44 20.90
N THR A 141 -0.82 1.33 20.72
CA THR A 141 -1.36 1.68 19.40
C THR A 141 -0.29 2.29 18.51
N GLU A 142 0.44 3.28 19.04
CA GLU A 142 1.56 3.94 18.34
C GLU A 142 2.63 2.92 17.90
N PHE A 143 3.07 2.09 18.85
CA PHE A 143 4.06 1.04 18.59
C PHE A 143 3.62 0.09 17.45
N VAL A 144 2.34 -0.27 17.40
CA VAL A 144 1.81 -1.12 16.32
C VAL A 144 1.82 -0.40 14.98
N ILE A 145 1.46 0.89 14.93
CA ILE A 145 1.49 1.69 13.69
C ILE A 145 2.91 1.78 13.16
N VAL A 146 3.86 2.18 14.01
CA VAL A 146 5.29 2.24 13.68
C VAL A 146 5.80 0.90 13.16
N LEU A 147 5.47 -0.19 13.85
CA LEU A 147 5.87 -1.53 13.45
C LEU A 147 5.27 -1.92 12.09
N LEU A 148 4.00 -1.60 11.83
CA LEU A 148 3.36 -1.85 10.53
C LEU A 148 4.07 -1.09 9.41
N LEU A 149 4.40 0.19 9.60
CA LEU A 149 5.13 0.98 8.61
C LEU A 149 6.51 0.37 8.32
N LEU A 150 7.25 0.02 9.37
CA LEU A 150 8.61 -0.54 9.27
C LEU A 150 8.67 -1.97 8.74
N LEU A 151 7.59 -2.76 8.86
CA LEU A 151 7.53 -4.12 8.31
C LEU A 151 6.90 -4.16 6.92
N LEU A 152 5.77 -3.49 6.71
CA LEU A 152 5.02 -3.56 5.45
C LEU A 152 5.72 -2.80 4.32
N GLY A 153 6.40 -1.69 4.62
CA GLY A 153 7.19 -0.95 3.62
C GLY A 153 8.27 -1.83 2.95
N PRO A 154 9.21 -2.42 3.72
CA PRO A 154 10.23 -3.31 3.17
C PRO A 154 9.64 -4.57 2.53
N LEU A 155 8.60 -5.17 3.12
CA LEU A 155 7.93 -6.34 2.56
C LEU A 155 7.35 -6.04 1.18
N GLN A 156 6.66 -4.91 1.02
CA GLN A 156 6.11 -4.47 -0.25
C GLN A 156 7.21 -4.28 -1.30
N ILE A 157 8.31 -3.59 -0.94
CA ILE A 157 9.46 -3.42 -1.83
C ILE A 157 10.04 -4.78 -2.23
N TYR A 158 10.26 -5.68 -1.27
CA TYR A 158 10.81 -7.01 -1.51
C TYR A 158 9.95 -7.83 -2.49
N LEU A 159 8.64 -7.89 -2.25
CA LEU A 159 7.69 -8.63 -3.09
C LEU A 159 7.64 -8.08 -4.52
N LEU A 160 7.62 -6.75 -4.68
CA LEU A 160 7.67 -6.11 -6.00
C LEU A 160 9.00 -6.33 -6.69
N TRP A 161 10.12 -6.14 -5.98
CA TRP A 161 11.46 -6.21 -6.55
C TRP A 161 11.82 -7.61 -7.07
N ARG A 162 11.33 -8.66 -6.39
CA ARG A 162 11.44 -10.05 -6.86
C ARG A 162 10.77 -10.26 -8.22
N ARG A 163 9.76 -9.43 -8.53
CA ARG A 163 8.91 -9.47 -9.72
C ARG A 163 9.25 -8.39 -10.76
N ARG A 164 10.35 -7.64 -10.55
CA ARG A 164 10.75 -6.47 -11.37
C ARG A 164 10.84 -6.71 -12.88
N ARG A 165 11.28 -7.91 -13.32
CA ARG A 165 11.42 -8.25 -14.75
C ARG A 165 10.10 -8.23 -15.52
N MET A 166 8.96 -8.30 -14.83
CA MET A 166 7.65 -8.18 -15.48
C MET A 166 7.30 -6.74 -15.84
N PHE A 167 7.94 -5.76 -15.19
CA PHE A 167 7.60 -4.35 -15.30
C PHE A 167 8.71 -3.51 -15.94
N MET A 168 9.97 -3.97 -15.85
CA MET A 168 11.12 -3.36 -16.52
C MET A 168 11.47 -4.21 -17.75
N LYS A 169 11.27 -3.65 -18.94
CA LYS A 169 11.72 -4.22 -20.22
C LYS A 169 12.96 -3.47 -20.69
#